data_AF-A0A8R7R9J1-F1
#
_entry.id   AF-A0A8R7R9J1-F1
#
_cell.length_a   1.000
_cell.length_b   1.000
_cell.length_c   1.000
_cell.angle_alpha   90.00
_cell.angle_beta   90.00
_cell.angle_gamma   90.00
#
_symmetry.space_group_name_H-M   'P 1'
#
loop_
_entity.id
_entity.type
_entity.pdbx_description
1 polymer ?
#
loop_
_entity_poly.entity_id
_entity_poly.type
_entity_poly.pdbx_seq_one_letter_code
_entity_poly.pdbx_strand_id
1 'polypeptide(L)'
;MVLNTKYQRENWIDENAGASDMTSQVKAWTSLWHTKVPSKQKFFAWRLAQHSVPTADVLHHRNMSQSPLCALCGAPDSWRHALLDCTMSRCI
;
A
#
# COMPACT_ATOMS: atom_id res chain seq x y z
N MET A 1 -6.70 19.87 -14.64
CA MET A 1 -7.47 20.66 -13.65
C MET A 1 -8.99 20.52 -13.88
N VAL A 2 -9.48 20.63 -15.12
CA VAL A 2 -10.92 20.52 -15.48
C VAL A 2 -11.58 19.18 -15.12
N LEU A 3 -10.84 18.07 -15.23
CA LEU A 3 -11.37 16.72 -14.92
C LEU A 3 -11.68 16.52 -13.43
N ASN A 4 -10.93 17.18 -12.54
CA ASN A 4 -11.14 17.07 -11.11
C ASN A 4 -12.43 17.77 -10.68
N THR A 5 -12.75 18.90 -11.32
CA THR A 5 -13.99 19.65 -11.09
C THR A 5 -15.24 18.90 -11.55
N LYS A 6 -15.13 18.13 -12.65
CA LYS A 6 -16.20 17.25 -13.13
C LYS A 6 -16.45 16.10 -12.14
N TYR A 7 -15.38 15.43 -11.70
CA TYR A 7 -15.44 14.33 -10.74
C TYR A 7 -16.01 14.76 -9.38
N GLN A 8 -15.61 15.94 -8.88
CA GLN A 8 -16.17 16.50 -7.65
C GLN A 8 -17.67 16.79 -7.75
N ARG A 9 -18.12 17.29 -8.91
CA ARG A 9 -19.54 17.59 -9.14
C ARG A 9 -20.38 16.32 -9.26
N GLU A 10 -19.86 15.29 -9.92
CA GLU A 10 -20.52 13.98 -10.02
C GLU A 10 -20.63 13.31 -8.64
N ASN A 11 -19.54 13.30 -7.86
CA ASN A 11 -19.57 12.76 -6.49
C ASN A 11 -20.52 13.51 -5.55
N TRP A 12 -20.68 14.84 -5.74
CA TRP A 12 -21.65 15.63 -4.99
C TRP A 12 -23.10 15.29 -5.37
N ILE A 13 -23.37 15.02 -6.65
CA ILE A 13 -24.71 14.60 -7.14
C ILE A 13 -25.07 13.20 -6.61
N ASP A 14 -24.09 12.30 -6.55
CA ASP A 14 -24.32 10.89 -6.17
C ASP A 14 -24.29 10.65 -4.64
N GLU A 15 -24.24 11.71 -3.82
CA GLU A 15 -24.04 11.66 -2.35
C GLU A 15 -22.88 10.75 -1.91
N ASN A 16 -21.93 10.52 -2.82
CA ASN A 16 -20.80 9.67 -2.55
C ASN A 16 -19.82 10.49 -1.71
N ALA A 17 -19.58 10.05 -0.46
CA ALA A 17 -18.64 10.71 0.43
C ALA A 17 -17.23 10.71 -0.20
N GLY A 18 -16.92 11.78 -0.93
CA GLY A 18 -15.63 11.94 -1.58
C GLY A 18 -14.53 11.92 -0.52
N ALA A 19 -13.42 11.23 -0.82
CA ALA A 19 -12.28 11.19 0.08
C ALA A 19 -11.81 12.62 0.37
N SER A 20 -11.84 13.02 1.64
CA SER A 20 -11.55 14.37 2.11
C SER A 20 -10.14 14.84 1.75
N ASP A 21 -9.25 13.90 1.40
CA ASP A 21 -7.81 14.10 1.27
C ASP A 21 -7.24 13.66 -0.09
N MET A 22 -8.00 13.85 -1.17
CA MET A 22 -7.57 13.53 -2.54
C MET A 22 -6.28 14.27 -2.94
N THR A 23 -6.11 15.51 -2.51
CA THR A 23 -4.94 16.33 -2.85
C THR A 23 -3.64 15.86 -2.19
N SER A 24 -3.68 15.38 -0.94
CA SER A 24 -2.49 14.82 -0.29
C SER A 24 -2.07 13.51 -0.95
N GLN A 25 -3.04 12.64 -1.26
CA GLN A 25 -2.81 11.36 -1.92
C GLN A 25 -2.19 11.57 -3.30
N VAL A 26 -2.74 12.48 -4.11
CA VAL A 26 -2.17 12.82 -5.42
C VAL A 26 -0.72 13.32 -5.29
N LYS A 27 -0.43 14.17 -4.30
CA LYS A 27 0.94 14.64 -4.03
C LYS A 27 1.88 13.49 -3.64
N ALA A 28 1.43 12.60 -2.75
CA ALA A 28 2.20 11.45 -2.30
C ALA A 28 2.53 10.50 -3.47
N TRP A 29 1.54 10.19 -4.31
CA TRP A 29 1.74 9.37 -5.51
C TRP A 29 2.66 10.03 -6.53
N THR A 30 2.50 11.34 -6.77
CA THR A 30 3.38 12.10 -7.66
C THR A 30 4.83 12.01 -7.18
N SER A 31 5.07 12.22 -5.88
CA SER A 31 6.40 12.09 -5.27
C SER A 31 7.00 10.70 -5.46
N LEU A 32 6.21 9.64 -5.21
CA LEU A 32 6.63 8.25 -5.41
C LEU A 32 7.12 8.01 -6.84
N TRP A 33 6.38 8.48 -7.85
CA TRP A 33 6.71 8.25 -9.26
C TRP A 33 7.88 9.11 -9.75
N HIS A 34 8.16 10.25 -9.13
CA HIS A 34 9.30 11.11 -9.44
C HIS A 34 10.63 10.66 -8.83
N THR A 35 10.63 9.67 -7.93
CA THR A 35 11.85 9.14 -7.33
C THR A 35 12.83 8.59 -8.38
N LYS A 36 14.14 8.78 -8.16
CA LYS A 36 15.21 8.30 -9.04
C LYS A 36 15.56 6.84 -8.76
N VAL A 37 14.57 5.96 -8.85
CA VAL A 37 14.73 4.50 -8.75
C VAL A 37 14.21 3.83 -10.02
N PRO A 38 14.67 2.63 -10.38
CA PRO A 38 14.12 1.93 -11.53
C PRO A 38 12.63 1.61 -11.33
N SER A 39 11.91 1.42 -12.45
CA SER A 39 10.44 1.25 -12.42
C SER A 39 9.99 0.08 -11.56
N LYS A 40 10.78 -1.00 -11.50
CA LYS A 40 10.49 -2.19 -10.69
C LYS A 40 10.34 -1.85 -9.20
N GLN A 41 11.22 -0.99 -8.67
CA GLN A 41 11.19 -0.53 -7.28
C GLN A 41 10.01 0.39 -7.02
N LYS A 42 9.66 1.27 -7.97
CA LYS A 42 8.46 2.12 -7.87
C LYS A 42 7.18 1.29 -7.76
N PHE A 43 7.04 0.29 -8.62
CA PHE A 43 5.90 -0.64 -8.57
C PHE A 43 5.84 -1.43 -7.27
N PHE A 44 6.99 -1.85 -6.75
CA PHE A 44 7.05 -2.52 -5.45
C PHE A 44 6.61 -1.58 -4.32
N ALA A 45 7.13 -0.35 -4.27
CA ALA A 45 6.76 0.65 -3.26
C ALA A 45 5.28 1.04 -3.35
N TRP A 46 4.72 1.14 -4.55
CA TRP A 46 3.29 1.36 -4.77
C TRP A 46 2.45 0.21 -4.20
N ARG A 47 2.82 -1.06 -4.48
CA ARG A 47 2.12 -2.22 -3.89
C ARG A 47 2.19 -2.25 -2.38
N LEU A 48 3.33 -1.87 -1.82
CA LEU A 48 3.55 -1.77 -0.37
C LEU A 48 2.66 -0.70 0.27
N ALA A 49 2.59 0.49 -0.34
CA ALA A 49 1.72 1.57 0.12
C ALA A 49 0.22 1.21 0.05
N GLN A 50 -0.17 0.35 -0.91
CA GLN A 50 -1.53 -0.18 -1.00
C GLN A 50 -1.81 -1.39 -0.11
N HIS A 51 -0.87 -1.80 0.74
CA HIS A 51 -1.01 -2.97 1.61
C HIS A 51 -1.41 -4.25 0.85
N SER A 52 -0.88 -4.38 -0.37
CA SER A 52 -1.22 -5.45 -1.33
C SER A 52 -0.16 -6.55 -1.44
N VAL A 53 0.93 -6.42 -0.68
CA VAL A 53 1.99 -7.43 -0.59
C VAL A 53 1.45 -8.62 0.21
N PRO A 54 1.67 -9.87 -0.23
CA PRO A 54 1.16 -11.06 0.45
C PRO A 54 2.01 -11.38 1.71
N THR A 55 1.91 -10.55 2.74
CA THR A 55 2.44 -10.82 4.08
C THR A 55 1.42 -11.64 4.89
N ALA A 56 1.87 -12.34 5.94
CA ALA A 56 1.01 -13.28 6.66
C ALA A 56 -0.17 -12.59 7.35
N ASP A 57 -0.01 -11.34 7.78
CA ASP A 57 -1.10 -10.48 8.26
C ASP A 57 -2.16 -10.21 7.19
N VAL A 58 -1.73 -9.87 5.96
CA VAL A 58 -2.63 -9.63 4.82
C VAL A 58 -3.34 -10.91 4.40
N LEU A 59 -2.61 -12.02 4.35
CA LEU A 59 -3.18 -13.33 4.00
C LEU A 59 -4.19 -13.78 5.05
N HIS A 60 -3.89 -13.60 6.34
CA HIS A 60 -4.80 -13.91 7.43
C HIS A 60 -6.05 -13.02 7.37
N HIS A 61 -5.89 -11.71 7.15
CA HIS A 61 -7.01 -10.77 6.99
C HIS A 61 -7.94 -11.14 5.83
N ARG A 62 -7.40 -11.74 4.77
CA ARG A 62 -8.16 -12.23 3.61
C ARG A 62 -8.66 -13.68 3.76
N ASN A 63 -8.55 -14.28 4.94
CA ASN A 63 -8.90 -15.68 5.21
C ASN A 63 -8.14 -16.69 4.33
N MET A 64 -6.95 -16.34 3.84
CA MET A 64 -6.06 -17.20 3.05
C MET A 64 -4.98 -17.88 3.90
N SER A 65 -4.78 -17.42 5.16
CA SER A 65 -3.87 -18.03 6.13
C SER A 65 -4.59 -18.28 7.45
N GLN A 66 -4.20 -19.35 8.14
CA GLN A 66 -4.69 -19.71 9.48
C GLN A 66 -3.94 -18.96 10.60
N SER A 67 -2.82 -18.32 10.28
CA SER A 67 -1.99 -17.60 11.24
C SER A 67 -1.49 -16.26 10.65
N PRO A 68 -1.52 -15.17 11.44
CA PRO A 68 -0.93 -13.88 11.06
C PRO A 68 0.58 -13.80 11.37
N LEU A 69 1.21 -14.90 11.77
CA LEU A 69 2.63 -14.93 12.12
C LEU A 69 3.51 -15.19 10.90
N CYS A 70 4.70 -14.59 10.91
CA CYS A 70 5.73 -14.78 9.90
C CYS A 70 6.11 -16.26 9.81
N ALA A 71 6.02 -16.84 8.62
CA ALA A 71 6.37 -18.25 8.39
C ALA A 71 7.86 -18.56 8.61
N LEU A 72 8.73 -17.54 8.64
CA LEU A 72 10.18 -17.70 8.76
C LEU A 72 10.66 -17.65 10.22
N CYS A 73 10.13 -16.73 11.03
CA CYS A 73 10.62 -16.52 12.40
C CYS A 73 9.51 -16.58 13.47
N GLY A 74 8.25 -16.78 13.09
CA GLY A 74 7.13 -16.92 14.03
C GLY A 74 6.67 -15.64 14.74
N ALA A 75 7.25 -14.48 14.44
CA ALA A 75 6.82 -13.19 14.99
C ALA A 75 5.58 -12.63 14.23
N PRO A 76 4.82 -11.67 14.79
CA PRO A 76 3.75 -10.99 14.06
C PRO A 76 4.26 -10.40 12.74
N ASP A 77 3.61 -10.79 11.64
CA ASP A 77 4.06 -10.35 10.32
C ASP A 77 3.48 -8.98 9.94
N SER A 78 4.24 -8.25 9.15
CA SER A 78 3.85 -6.99 8.52
C SER A 78 4.81 -6.72 7.38
N TRP A 79 4.48 -5.80 6.48
CA TRP A 79 5.41 -5.37 5.43
C TRP A 79 6.77 -4.93 5.99
N ARG A 80 6.77 -4.29 7.18
CA ARG A 80 7.98 -3.80 7.82
C ARG A 80 8.78 -4.96 8.41
N HIS A 81 8.10 -5.89 9.06
CA HIS A 81 8.72 -7.11 9.56
C HIS A 81 9.35 -7.92 8.42
N ALA A 82 8.56 -8.28 7.41
CA ALA A 82 9.01 -9.09 6.29
C ALA A 82 10.23 -8.50 5.55
N LEU A 83 10.36 -7.18 5.48
CA LEU A 83 11.44 -6.52 4.73
C LEU A 83 12.62 -6.10 5.59
N LEU A 84 12.41 -5.62 6.82
CA LEU A 84 13.44 -4.89 7.60
C LEU A 84 13.74 -5.54 8.95
N ASP A 85 12.71 -6.03 9.64
CA ASP A 85 12.84 -6.45 11.04
C ASP A 85 12.94 -7.98 11.20
N CYS A 86 12.61 -8.76 10.16
CA CYS A 86 12.74 -10.21 10.20
C CYS A 86 14.23 -10.59 10.27
N THR A 87 14.57 -11.47 11.21
CA THR A 87 15.95 -11.99 11.36
C THR A 87 16.43 -12.68 10.09
N MET A 88 15.52 -13.34 9.38
CA MET A 88 15.80 -14.02 8.12
C MET A 88 15.86 -13.07 6.91
N SER A 89 15.27 -11.87 6.97
CA SER A 89 15.36 -10.90 5.85
C SER A 89 16.72 -10.21 5.78
N ARG A 90 17.50 -10.25 6.86
CA ARG A 90 18.85 -9.66 6.96
C ARG A 90 19.97 -10.58 6.45
N CYS A 91 19.66 -11.82 6.09
CA CYS A 91 20.63 -12.83 5.71
C CYS A 91 20.93 -12.90 4.20
N ILE A 92 20.50 -11.90 3.42
CA ILE A 92 20.72 -11.79 1.97
C ILE A 92 21.50 -10.53 1.61
#